data_AF-A0A535YNQ1-F1
#
_entry.id   AF-A0A535YNQ1-F1
#
_cell.length_a   1.000
_cell.length_b   1.000
_cell.length_c   1.000
_cell.angle_alpha   90.00
_cell.angle_beta   90.00
_cell.angle_gamma   90.00
#
_symmetry.space_group_name_H-M   'P 1'
#
loop_
_entity.id
_entity.type
_entity.pdbx_description
1 polymer ?
#
loop_
_entity_poly.entity_id
_entity_poly.type
_entity_poly.pdbx_seq_one_letter_code
_entity_poly.pdbx_strand_id
1 'polypeptide(L)'
;MQAARLVDRASPSGLRVHVSGRIVLFITLMVAAGILLAAGAMLVPIRAPLLPAPERFRYLWVAVAASLAVIAVDAAWITAMVIRWRRQPQAPRAAMSAAGAVHIEDAGSRGPRAWLAPLAVLRPELVPARLIAITGATALGMVIGATMLGLPAWAIVSAGLLPWVPLMFVEGIRKYQHYGMYALFGAIALLQAGHLGEHTVQVIQVFVFNGDLSRAHGVFGQLDFETVHFLWDGLVWIGLGALLLRFGTTNRWLWVAFIAASFHEVEHLYLMFVYKANIDFYVNGGFEGVMGFGGVVGSPFFRPYMHFAYNACV
;
A
#
# COMPACT_ATOMS: atom_id res chain seq x y z
N MET A 1 48.65 -31.62 -41.84
CA MET A 1 47.37 -31.89 -42.55
C MET A 1 46.29 -32.09 -41.49
N GLN A 2 45.24 -31.27 -41.55
CA GLN A 2 43.86 -31.53 -41.13
C GLN A 2 43.65 -32.07 -39.71
N ALA A 3 43.24 -31.23 -38.74
CA ALA A 3 41.85 -30.77 -38.59
C ALA A 3 40.83 -31.93 -38.59
N ALA A 4 40.59 -32.50 -37.41
CA ALA A 4 39.41 -33.34 -37.17
C ALA A 4 38.87 -33.16 -35.75
N ARG A 5 38.04 -32.12 -35.63
CA ARG A 5 36.75 -32.08 -34.92
C ARG A 5 36.78 -32.20 -33.39
N LEU A 6 37.15 -31.07 -32.80
CA LEU A 6 36.38 -30.45 -31.72
C LEU A 6 34.88 -30.45 -32.06
N VAL A 7 34.14 -31.40 -31.51
CA VAL A 7 32.69 -31.29 -31.30
C VAL A 7 32.45 -31.64 -29.83
N ASP A 8 33.02 -30.83 -28.95
CA ASP A 8 32.50 -30.74 -27.59
C ASP A 8 31.24 -29.90 -27.67
N ARG A 9 30.10 -30.58 -27.50
CA ARG A 9 28.78 -29.97 -27.47
C ARG A 9 28.76 -28.99 -26.30
N ALA A 10 28.86 -27.71 -26.61
CA ALA A 10 28.39 -26.66 -25.72
C ALA A 10 26.91 -26.97 -25.42
N SER A 11 26.66 -27.59 -24.27
CA SER A 11 25.33 -27.65 -23.68
C SER A 11 24.83 -26.21 -23.65
N PRO A 12 23.67 -25.88 -24.24
CA PRO A 12 23.07 -24.58 -24.00
C PRO A 12 22.93 -24.48 -22.49
N SER A 13 23.58 -23.49 -21.90
CA SER A 13 23.38 -23.10 -20.52
C SER A 13 21.91 -22.67 -20.41
N GLY A 14 21.02 -23.64 -20.26
CA GLY A 14 19.60 -23.42 -20.13
C GLY A 14 19.43 -22.52 -18.93
N LEU A 15 19.00 -21.29 -19.17
CA LEU A 15 18.70 -20.30 -18.15
C LEU A 15 17.59 -20.91 -17.27
N ARG A 16 17.97 -21.58 -16.19
CA ARG A 16 17.02 -22.11 -15.21
C ARG A 16 16.54 -20.93 -14.38
N VAL A 17 15.45 -20.31 -14.82
CA VAL A 17 14.76 -19.27 -14.04
C VAL A 17 14.11 -19.97 -12.84
N HIS A 18 14.69 -19.81 -11.66
CA HIS A 18 14.10 -20.31 -10.43
C HIS A 18 13.01 -19.35 -9.96
N VAL A 19 11.76 -19.64 -10.30
CA VAL A 19 10.60 -18.86 -9.84
C VAL A 19 10.23 -19.33 -8.44
N SER A 20 10.50 -18.51 -7.43
CA SER A 20 10.07 -18.81 -6.06
C SER A 20 8.55 -18.74 -5.94
N GLY A 21 7.96 -19.53 -5.04
CA GLY A 21 6.51 -19.50 -4.79
C GLY A 21 5.98 -18.10 -4.38
N ARG A 22 6.84 -17.24 -3.81
CA ARG A 22 6.50 -15.84 -3.50
C ARG A 22 6.28 -15.00 -4.76
N ILE A 23 7.10 -15.21 -5.78
CA ILE A 23 6.96 -14.52 -7.07
C ILE A 23 5.69 -15.00 -7.76
N VAL A 24 5.40 -16.31 -7.71
CA VAL A 24 4.14 -16.85 -8.23
C VAL A 24 2.94 -16.20 -7.54
N LEU A 25 2.92 -16.16 -6.21
CA LEU A 25 1.84 -15.52 -5.45
C LEU A 25 1.67 -14.04 -5.83
N PHE A 26 2.77 -13.29 -5.88
CA PHE A 26 2.75 -11.88 -6.27
C PHE A 26 2.16 -11.69 -7.68
N ILE A 27 2.64 -12.46 -8.67
CA ILE A 27 2.14 -12.41 -10.05
C ILE A 27 0.65 -12.76 -10.07
N THR A 28 0.22 -13.80 -9.36
CA THR A 28 -1.19 -14.18 -9.28
C THR A 28 -2.05 -13.06 -8.72
N LEU A 29 -1.61 -12.40 -7.64
CA LEU A 29 -2.34 -11.27 -7.04
C LEU A 29 -2.41 -10.07 -8.00
N MET A 30 -1.31 -9.74 -8.68
CA MET A 30 -1.29 -8.65 -9.67
C MET A 30 -2.15 -8.95 -10.89
N VAL A 31 -2.15 -10.19 -11.38
CA VAL A 31 -3.02 -10.64 -12.47
C VAL A 31 -4.48 -10.59 -12.05
N ALA A 32 -4.81 -11.03 -10.84
CA ALA A 32 -6.18 -10.96 -10.32
C ALA A 32 -6.66 -9.50 -10.20
N ALA A 33 -5.84 -8.61 -9.66
CA ALA A 33 -6.12 -7.18 -9.61
C ALA A 33 -6.29 -6.58 -11.02
N GLY A 34 -5.41 -6.93 -11.96
CA GLY A 34 -5.50 -6.49 -13.35
C GLY A 34 -6.75 -6.97 -14.07
N ILE A 35 -7.17 -8.22 -13.85
CA ILE A 35 -8.43 -8.77 -14.38
C ILE A 35 -9.62 -8.02 -13.80
N LEU A 36 -9.64 -7.78 -12.48
CA LEU A 36 -10.71 -7.04 -11.81
C LEU A 36 -10.83 -5.62 -12.39
N LEU A 37 -9.71 -4.93 -12.59
CA LEU A 37 -9.65 -3.60 -13.20
C LEU A 37 -10.17 -3.61 -14.64
N ALA A 38 -9.69 -4.53 -15.47
CA ALA A 38 -10.10 -4.64 -16.87
C ALA A 38 -11.59 -4.97 -16.98
N ALA A 39 -12.08 -5.93 -16.19
CA ALA A 39 -13.49 -6.30 -16.13
C ALA A 39 -14.36 -5.12 -15.67
N GLY A 40 -13.93 -4.38 -14.66
CA GLY A 40 -14.65 -3.21 -14.16
C GLY A 40 -14.77 -2.13 -15.22
N ALA A 41 -13.64 -1.77 -15.81
CA ALA A 41 -13.58 -0.75 -16.86
C ALA A 41 -14.41 -1.09 -18.11
N MET A 42 -14.49 -2.37 -18.49
CA MET A 42 -15.17 -2.80 -19.71
C MET A 42 -16.65 -3.16 -19.48
N LEU A 43 -16.99 -3.76 -18.34
CA LEU A 43 -18.29 -4.37 -18.11
C LEU A 43 -19.19 -3.55 -17.19
N VAL A 44 -18.61 -2.69 -16.34
CA VAL A 44 -19.35 -1.95 -15.31
C VAL A 44 -19.06 -0.46 -15.45
N PRO A 45 -19.78 0.27 -16.33
CA PRO A 45 -19.65 1.71 -16.40
C PRO A 45 -20.08 2.34 -15.09
N ILE A 46 -19.27 3.26 -14.58
CA ILE A 46 -19.59 4.00 -13.35
C ILE A 46 -20.75 4.95 -13.59
N ARG A 47 -21.71 4.93 -12.66
CA ARG A 47 -22.87 5.82 -12.63
C ARG A 47 -22.68 6.78 -11.47
N ALA A 48 -22.08 7.93 -11.78
CA ALA A 48 -21.89 9.01 -10.83
C ALA A 48 -21.95 10.36 -11.56
N PRO A 49 -22.37 11.43 -10.87
CA PRO A 49 -22.22 12.77 -11.41
C PRO A 49 -20.73 13.07 -11.60
N LEU A 50 -20.38 13.52 -12.80
CA LEU A 50 -19.06 14.06 -13.14
C LEU A 50 -19.15 15.59 -13.08
N LEU A 51 -18.05 16.27 -12.72
CA LEU A 51 -18.01 17.71 -12.86
C LEU A 51 -18.11 18.07 -14.36
N PRO A 52 -18.84 19.15 -14.69
CA PRO A 52 -18.87 19.67 -16.04
C PRO A 52 -17.45 19.97 -16.55
N ALA A 53 -17.19 19.70 -17.83
CA ALA A 53 -15.86 19.88 -18.43
C ALA A 53 -15.16 21.23 -18.10
N PRO A 54 -15.85 22.39 -18.14
CA PRO A 54 -15.24 23.66 -17.78
C PRO A 54 -14.78 23.75 -16.32
N GLU A 55 -15.51 23.12 -15.40
CA GLU A 55 -15.16 23.08 -13.98
C GLU A 55 -13.94 22.21 -13.73
N ARG A 56 -13.76 21.12 -14.50
CA ARG A 56 -12.56 20.28 -14.40
C ARG A 56 -11.28 21.05 -14.67
N PHE A 57 -11.26 21.80 -15.77
CA PHE A 57 -10.10 22.59 -16.15
C PHE A 57 -9.84 23.76 -15.20
N ARG A 58 -10.86 24.22 -14.46
CA ARG A 58 -10.68 25.21 -13.39
C ARG A 58 -9.73 24.71 -12.30
N TYR A 59 -9.66 23.40 -12.06
CA TYR A 59 -8.78 22.80 -11.05
C TYR A 59 -7.44 22.31 -11.62
N LEU A 60 -7.11 22.64 -12.88
CA LEU A 60 -5.81 22.27 -13.45
C LEU A 60 -4.63 22.80 -12.63
N TRP A 61 -4.73 24.03 -12.12
CA TRP A 61 -3.69 24.59 -11.26
C TRP A 61 -3.52 23.80 -9.95
N VAL A 62 -4.60 23.19 -9.43
CA VAL A 62 -4.55 22.33 -8.23
C VAL A 62 -3.78 21.06 -8.56
N ALA A 63 -4.08 20.42 -9.69
CA ALA A 63 -3.36 19.24 -10.16
C ALA A 63 -1.85 19.52 -10.32
N VAL A 64 -1.51 20.66 -10.91
CA VAL A 64 -0.12 21.11 -11.06
C VAL A 64 0.52 21.38 -9.69
N ALA A 65 -0.17 22.09 -8.80
CA ALA A 65 0.33 22.39 -7.46
C ALA A 65 0.56 21.11 -6.62
N ALA A 66 -0.39 20.17 -6.65
CA ALA A 66 -0.28 18.86 -6.01
C ALA A 66 0.93 18.08 -6.54
N SER A 67 1.08 18.03 -7.88
CA SER A 67 2.22 17.37 -8.52
C SER A 67 3.55 17.98 -8.11
N LEU A 68 3.66 19.31 -8.10
CA LEU A 68 4.87 20.02 -7.69
C LEU A 68 5.19 19.80 -6.22
N ALA A 69 4.18 19.78 -5.35
CA ALA A 69 4.36 19.50 -3.92
C ALA A 69 4.91 18.10 -3.69
N VAL A 70 4.32 17.08 -4.33
CA VAL A 70 4.79 15.69 -4.24
C VAL A 70 6.21 15.56 -4.79
N ILE A 71 6.48 16.11 -5.97
CA ILE A 71 7.83 16.09 -6.57
C ILE A 71 8.87 16.75 -5.64
N ALA A 72 8.52 17.86 -4.99
CA ALA A 72 9.44 18.53 -4.06
C ALA A 72 9.78 17.66 -2.85
N VAL A 73 8.78 16.99 -2.26
CA VAL A 73 8.99 16.07 -1.13
C VAL A 73 9.74 14.82 -1.56
N ASP A 74 9.41 14.23 -2.70
CA ASP A 74 10.13 13.10 -3.29
C ASP A 74 11.60 13.45 -3.53
N ALA A 75 11.86 14.60 -4.15
CA ALA A 75 13.22 15.10 -4.38
C ALA A 75 13.98 15.28 -3.06
N ALA A 76 13.32 15.74 -2.00
CA ALA A 76 13.93 15.86 -0.67
C ALA A 76 14.32 14.48 -0.10
N TRP A 77 13.44 13.48 -0.17
CA TRP A 77 13.75 12.11 0.26
C TRP A 77 14.91 11.50 -0.53
N ILE A 78 14.86 11.60 -1.86
CA ILE A 78 15.89 11.06 -2.75
C ILE A 78 17.23 11.75 -2.48
N THR A 79 17.23 13.08 -2.34
CA THR A 79 18.43 13.86 -2.04
C THR A 79 19.02 13.44 -0.69
N ALA A 80 18.19 13.34 0.34
CA ALA A 80 18.62 12.88 1.67
C ALA A 80 19.20 11.46 1.64
N MET A 81 18.58 10.55 0.88
CA MET A 81 19.09 9.19 0.67
C MET A 81 20.46 9.22 -0.02
N VAL A 82 20.62 9.98 -1.11
CA VAL A 82 21.88 10.10 -1.85
C VAL A 82 22.98 10.71 -0.99
N ILE A 83 22.70 11.77 -0.25
CA ILE A 83 23.66 12.39 0.68
C ILE A 83 24.09 11.37 1.73
N ARG A 84 23.13 10.67 2.34
CA ARG A 84 23.41 9.63 3.33
C ARG A 84 24.29 8.52 2.75
N TRP A 85 23.96 8.02 1.57
CA TRP A 85 24.71 6.96 0.90
C TRP A 85 26.15 7.40 0.58
N ARG A 86 26.35 8.63 0.08
CA ARG A 86 27.68 9.18 -0.20
C ARG A 86 28.54 9.38 1.06
N ARG A 87 27.91 9.67 2.21
CA ARG A 87 28.59 9.87 3.49
C ARG A 87 28.96 8.56 4.19
N GLN A 88 28.37 7.43 3.81
CA GLN A 88 28.77 6.15 4.38
C GLN A 88 30.15 5.77 3.82
N PRO A 89 31.17 5.55 4.68
CA PRO A 89 32.45 5.04 4.22
C PRO A 89 32.19 3.75 3.45
N GLN A 90 32.61 3.69 2.18
CA GLN A 90 32.61 2.43 1.45
C GLN A 90 33.59 1.52 2.18
N ALA A 91 33.07 0.60 3.00
CA ALA A 91 33.90 -0.47 3.54
C ALA A 91 34.61 -1.13 2.36
N PRO A 92 35.94 -1.30 2.40
CA PRO A 92 36.67 -1.86 1.28
C PRO A 92 36.06 -3.21 0.93
N ARG A 93 35.55 -3.35 -0.31
CA ARG A 93 34.97 -4.60 -0.83
C ARG A 93 35.89 -5.82 -0.61
N ALA A 94 37.19 -5.60 -0.48
CA ALA A 94 38.20 -6.61 -0.16
C ALA A 94 37.98 -7.30 1.22
N ALA A 95 37.46 -6.60 2.23
CA ALA A 95 37.22 -7.20 3.55
C ALA A 95 36.01 -8.17 3.56
N MET A 96 35.00 -7.93 2.71
CA MET A 96 33.86 -8.85 2.55
C MET A 96 34.21 -10.11 1.74
N SER A 97 35.19 -10.02 0.83
CA SER A 97 35.70 -11.20 0.11
C SER A 97 36.51 -12.13 1.02
N ALA A 98 37.21 -11.59 2.02
CA ALA A 98 37.99 -12.38 2.98
C ALA A 98 37.12 -13.04 4.07
N ALA A 99 35.98 -12.43 4.43
CA ALA A 99 35.00 -12.99 5.36
C ALA A 99 33.95 -13.91 4.68
N GLY A 100 33.99 -14.04 3.34
CA GLY A 100 32.98 -14.73 2.53
C GLY A 100 33.10 -16.24 2.43
N ALA A 101 34.06 -16.87 3.12
CA ALA A 101 34.15 -18.32 3.27
C ALA A 101 33.33 -18.85 4.47
N VAL A 102 32.28 -18.13 4.88
CA VAL A 102 31.23 -18.75 5.70
C VAL A 102 30.41 -19.59 4.73
N HIS A 103 30.65 -20.90 4.78
CA HIS A 103 29.74 -21.92 4.26
C HIS A 103 28.31 -21.50 4.64
N ILE A 104 27.54 -21.07 3.64
CA ILE A 104 26.08 -21.12 3.74
C ILE A 104 25.80 -22.61 3.70
N GLU A 105 25.80 -23.26 4.87
CA GLU A 105 25.15 -24.55 5.01
C GLU A 105 23.76 -24.39 4.42
N ASP A 106 23.49 -25.22 3.42
CA ASP A 106 22.19 -25.34 2.80
C ASP A 106 21.13 -25.37 3.90
N ALA A 107 20.25 -24.37 3.87
CA ALA A 107 19.11 -24.21 4.77
C ALA A 107 18.03 -25.29 4.51
N GLY A 108 18.44 -26.55 4.33
CA GLY A 108 17.62 -27.73 4.12
C GLY A 108 16.94 -28.24 5.39
N SER A 109 17.16 -27.62 6.54
CA SER A 109 16.51 -27.97 7.81
C SER A 109 15.52 -26.90 8.31
N ARG A 110 15.02 -26.03 7.42
CA ARG A 110 13.89 -25.16 7.76
C ARG A 110 12.63 -26.00 7.92
N GLY A 111 12.37 -26.41 9.17
CA GLY A 111 11.20 -27.19 9.54
C GLY A 111 9.89 -26.58 9.03
N PRO A 112 8.78 -27.34 9.02
CA PRO A 112 7.52 -26.99 8.35
C PRO A 112 6.84 -25.68 8.78
N ARG A 113 7.40 -24.96 9.76
CA ARG A 113 6.94 -23.66 10.27
C ARG A 113 7.82 -22.47 9.88
N ALA A 114 8.90 -22.66 9.12
CA ALA A 114 9.80 -21.57 8.74
C ALA A 114 9.13 -20.49 7.87
N TRP A 115 8.04 -20.83 7.17
CA TRP A 115 7.24 -19.87 6.40
C TRP A 115 6.44 -18.90 7.30
N LEU A 116 6.20 -19.25 8.58
CA LEU A 116 5.53 -18.40 9.57
C LEU A 116 6.49 -17.44 10.29
N ALA A 117 7.80 -17.55 10.08
CA ALA A 117 8.79 -16.66 10.70
C ALA A 117 8.50 -15.16 10.47
N PRO A 118 8.01 -14.69 9.30
CA PRO A 118 7.61 -13.30 9.11
C PRO A 118 6.44 -12.88 10.02
N LEU A 119 5.54 -13.81 10.38
CA LEU A 119 4.42 -13.55 11.28
C LEU A 119 4.84 -13.53 12.75
N ALA A 120 6.09 -13.89 13.08
CA ALA A 120 6.61 -13.73 14.42
C ALA A 120 6.58 -12.26 14.87
N VAL A 121 6.76 -11.32 13.93
CA VAL A 121 6.66 -9.87 14.20
C VAL A 121 5.26 -9.44 14.64
N LEU A 122 4.22 -10.24 14.37
CA LEU A 122 2.84 -9.96 14.78
C LEU A 122 2.52 -10.49 16.17
N ARG A 123 3.40 -11.32 16.75
CA ARG A 123 3.20 -11.82 18.12
C ARG A 123 3.31 -10.66 19.12
N PRO A 124 2.42 -10.59 20.12
CA PRO A 124 2.61 -9.71 21.26
C PRO A 124 3.87 -10.12 22.02
N GLU A 125 4.76 -9.17 22.31
CA GLU A 125 6.02 -9.43 23.02
C GLU A 125 5.99 -8.95 24.48
N LEU A 126 5.31 -7.83 24.76
CA LEU A 126 5.26 -7.21 26.07
C LEU A 126 3.91 -7.37 26.75
N VAL A 127 2.84 -7.29 25.98
CA VAL A 127 1.48 -7.28 26.52
C VAL A 127 1.11 -8.70 26.96
N PRO A 128 0.90 -8.95 28.26
CA PRO A 128 0.52 -10.27 28.73
C PRO A 128 -0.83 -10.70 28.15
N ALA A 129 -1.00 -12.00 27.90
CA ALA A 129 -2.24 -12.55 27.35
C ALA A 129 -3.50 -12.16 28.18
N ARG A 130 -3.35 -11.96 29.49
CA ARG A 130 -4.42 -11.46 30.36
C ARG A 130 -4.89 -10.05 29.95
N LEU A 131 -3.98 -9.14 29.63
CA LEU A 131 -4.35 -7.79 29.19
C LEU A 131 -5.03 -7.83 27.81
N ILE A 132 -4.56 -8.69 26.90
CA ILE A 132 -5.22 -8.91 25.60
C ILE A 132 -6.66 -9.40 25.80
N ALA A 133 -6.86 -10.37 26.69
CA ALA A 133 -8.19 -10.90 27.00
C ALA A 133 -9.10 -9.84 27.63
N ILE A 134 -8.58 -9.03 28.57
CA ILE A 134 -9.32 -7.91 29.17
C ILE A 134 -9.70 -6.89 28.10
N THR A 135 -8.74 -6.46 27.27
CA THR A 135 -9.00 -5.53 26.16
C THR A 135 -10.04 -6.08 25.19
N GLY A 136 -9.97 -7.36 24.86
CA GLY A 136 -10.96 -8.03 24.01
C GLY A 136 -12.36 -8.05 24.64
N ALA A 137 -12.46 -8.35 25.94
CA ALA A 137 -13.73 -8.30 26.66
C ALA A 137 -14.29 -6.87 26.75
N THR A 138 -13.44 -5.87 27.00
CA THR A 138 -13.81 -4.45 27.00
C THR A 138 -14.30 -4.01 25.61
N ALA A 139 -13.57 -4.34 24.55
CA ALA A 139 -13.97 -4.05 23.18
C ALA A 139 -15.32 -4.67 22.82
N LEU A 140 -15.53 -5.94 23.19
CA LEU A 140 -16.82 -6.61 22.98
C LEU A 140 -17.96 -5.92 23.75
N GLY A 141 -17.74 -5.60 25.02
CA GLY A 141 -18.73 -4.87 25.83
C GLY A 141 -19.07 -3.49 25.23
N MET A 142 -18.07 -2.77 24.71
CA MET A 142 -18.25 -1.48 24.03
C MET A 142 -19.03 -1.63 22.72
N VAL A 143 -18.73 -2.65 21.91
CA VAL A 143 -19.48 -2.94 20.67
C VAL A 143 -20.94 -3.27 20.98
N ILE A 144 -21.20 -4.14 21.97
CA ILE A 144 -22.56 -4.51 22.40
C ILE A 144 -23.30 -3.26 22.89
N GLY A 145 -22.69 -2.47 23.78
CA GLY A 145 -23.29 -1.24 24.30
C GLY A 145 -23.61 -0.22 23.20
N ALA A 146 -22.66 0.03 22.29
CA ALA A 146 -22.86 0.92 21.16
C ALA A 146 -24.00 0.44 20.23
N THR A 147 -24.10 -0.88 20.02
CA THR A 147 -25.17 -1.48 19.22
C THR A 147 -26.53 -1.33 19.91
N MET A 148 -26.61 -1.60 21.22
CA MET A 148 -27.84 -1.44 22.00
C MET A 148 -28.34 0.01 22.05
N LEU A 149 -27.42 0.98 21.98
CA LEU A 149 -27.73 2.40 21.90
C LEU A 149 -28.13 2.86 20.49
N GLY A 150 -28.14 1.96 19.50
CA GLY A 150 -28.48 2.29 18.11
C GLY A 150 -27.49 3.26 17.45
N LEU A 151 -26.22 3.24 17.89
CA LEU A 151 -25.21 4.10 17.30
C LEU A 151 -24.94 3.72 15.84
N PRO A 152 -24.52 4.68 14.98
CA PRO A 152 -24.17 4.37 13.60
C PRO A 152 -23.00 3.36 13.55
N ALA A 153 -22.92 2.58 12.46
CA ALA A 153 -21.97 1.47 12.32
C ALA A 153 -20.51 1.86 12.59
N TRP A 154 -20.10 3.08 12.19
CA TRP A 154 -18.76 3.57 12.43
C TRP A 154 -18.45 3.75 13.91
N ALA A 155 -19.41 4.25 14.70
CA ALA A 155 -19.22 4.46 16.13
C ALA A 155 -19.11 3.13 16.85
N ILE A 156 -19.86 2.12 16.41
CA ILE A 156 -19.76 0.74 16.91
C ILE A 156 -18.36 0.18 16.65
N VAL A 157 -17.84 0.34 15.42
CA VAL A 157 -16.48 -0.12 15.06
C VAL A 157 -15.41 0.64 15.83
N SER A 158 -15.49 1.98 15.90
CA SER A 158 -14.57 2.81 16.68
C SER A 158 -14.57 2.40 18.15
N ALA A 159 -15.73 2.11 18.72
CA ALA A 159 -15.86 1.63 20.10
C ALA A 159 -15.16 0.27 20.30
N GLY A 160 -15.21 -0.61 19.31
CA GLY A 160 -14.48 -1.89 19.33
C GLY A 160 -12.97 -1.73 19.17
N LEU A 161 -12.49 -0.73 18.41
CA LEU A 161 -11.07 -0.50 18.16
C LEU A 161 -10.38 0.31 19.27
N LEU A 162 -11.10 1.23 19.91
CA LEU A 162 -10.54 2.17 20.89
C LEU A 162 -9.75 1.49 22.03
N PRO A 163 -10.22 0.37 22.63
CA PRO A 163 -9.47 -0.31 23.69
C PRO A 163 -8.13 -0.90 23.24
N TRP A 164 -7.97 -1.18 21.94
CA TRP A 164 -6.74 -1.75 21.39
C TRP A 164 -5.65 -0.70 21.20
N VAL A 165 -6.00 0.59 21.09
CA VAL A 165 -5.06 1.67 20.77
C VAL A 165 -3.86 1.69 21.74
N PRO A 166 -4.03 1.69 23.08
CA PRO A 166 -2.88 1.72 23.98
C PRO A 166 -1.96 0.50 23.84
N LEU A 167 -2.53 -0.70 23.66
CA LEU A 167 -1.76 -1.93 23.48
C LEU A 167 -0.95 -1.89 22.19
N MET A 168 -1.57 -1.43 21.10
CA MET A 168 -0.91 -1.26 19.81
C MET A 168 0.23 -0.25 19.87
N PHE A 169 0.09 0.84 20.63
CA PHE A 169 1.17 1.80 20.86
C PHE A 169 2.34 1.19 21.63
N VAL A 170 2.07 0.50 22.74
CA VAL A 170 3.13 -0.12 23.57
C VAL A 170 3.88 -1.20 22.79
N GLU A 171 3.16 -2.11 22.13
CA GLU A 171 3.76 -3.12 21.26
C GLU A 171 4.49 -2.50 20.08
N GLY A 172 3.92 -1.46 19.47
CA GLY A 172 4.52 -0.74 18.34
C GLY A 172 5.86 -0.11 18.69
N ILE A 173 5.93 0.62 19.82
CA ILE A 173 7.17 1.23 20.32
C ILE A 173 8.22 0.15 20.57
N ARG A 174 7.84 -0.95 21.23
CA ARG A 174 8.77 -2.05 21.50
C ARG A 174 9.30 -2.69 20.22
N LYS A 175 8.41 -2.97 19.27
CA LYS A 175 8.78 -3.56 17.98
C LYS A 175 9.70 -2.62 17.22
N TYR A 176 9.46 -1.31 17.27
CA TYR A 176 10.39 -0.34 16.69
C TYR A 176 11.76 -0.35 17.40
N GLN A 177 11.79 -0.42 18.73
CA GLN A 177 13.04 -0.53 19.47
C GLN A 177 13.81 -1.83 19.15
N HIS A 178 13.10 -2.94 18.91
CA HIS A 178 13.72 -4.25 18.67
C HIS A 178 14.10 -4.49 17.20
N TYR A 179 13.20 -4.16 16.26
CA TYR A 179 13.36 -4.41 14.82
C TYR A 179 13.69 -3.15 13.99
N GLY A 180 13.67 -1.96 14.59
CA GLY A 180 13.96 -0.70 13.91
C GLY A 180 13.04 -0.43 12.72
N MET A 181 13.63 -0.07 11.58
CA MET A 181 12.90 0.24 10.35
C MET A 181 12.09 -0.93 9.78
N TYR A 182 12.38 -2.18 10.17
CA TYR A 182 11.54 -3.31 9.77
C TYR A 182 10.18 -3.32 10.48
N ALA A 183 10.09 -2.77 11.70
CA ALA A 183 8.80 -2.58 12.36
C ALA A 183 7.96 -1.52 11.63
N LEU A 184 8.60 -0.44 11.17
CA LEU A 184 7.92 0.57 10.34
C LEU A 184 7.41 -0.05 9.03
N PHE A 185 8.23 -0.85 8.34
CA PHE A 185 7.79 -1.59 7.16
C PHE A 185 6.59 -2.50 7.44
N GLY A 186 6.63 -3.26 8.54
CA GLY A 186 5.50 -4.11 8.94
C GLY A 186 4.23 -3.32 9.25
N ALA A 187 4.35 -2.17 9.90
CA ALA A 187 3.23 -1.29 10.20
C ALA A 187 2.61 -0.69 8.91
N ILE A 188 3.44 -0.20 7.99
CA ILE A 188 3.00 0.31 6.69
C ILE A 188 2.33 -0.79 5.87
N ALA A 189 2.93 -1.98 5.80
CA ALA A 189 2.35 -3.11 5.07
C ALA A 189 0.99 -3.53 5.64
N LEU A 190 0.83 -3.50 6.97
CA LEU A 190 -0.46 -3.80 7.61
C LEU A 190 -1.51 -2.73 7.31
N LEU A 191 -1.14 -1.45 7.41
CA LEU A 191 -2.00 -0.33 7.06
C LEU A 191 -2.41 -0.39 5.58
N GLN A 192 -1.45 -0.61 4.68
CA GLN A 192 -1.73 -0.71 3.25
C GLN A 192 -2.61 -1.92 2.92
N ALA A 193 -2.40 -3.07 3.58
CA ALA A 193 -3.26 -4.23 3.40
C ALA A 193 -4.71 -3.96 3.86
N GLY A 194 -4.89 -3.24 4.98
CA GLY A 194 -6.21 -2.79 5.43
C GLY A 194 -6.88 -1.84 4.43
N HIS A 195 -6.12 -0.87 3.94
CA HIS A 195 -6.59 0.12 2.97
C HIS A 195 -6.98 -0.52 1.63
N LEU A 196 -6.10 -1.35 1.06
CA LEU A 196 -6.40 -2.15 -0.14
C LEU A 196 -7.60 -3.09 0.07
N GLY A 197 -7.75 -3.66 1.27
CA GLY A 197 -8.89 -4.49 1.61
C GLY A 197 -10.22 -3.72 1.52
N GLU A 198 -10.27 -2.50 2.08
CA GLU A 198 -11.44 -1.62 1.99
C GLU A 198 -11.78 -1.28 0.53
N HIS A 199 -10.77 -0.87 -0.25
CA HIS A 199 -10.94 -0.59 -1.69
C HIS A 199 -11.34 -1.81 -2.50
N THR A 200 -10.86 -3.00 -2.14
CA THR A 200 -11.29 -4.25 -2.79
C THR A 200 -12.79 -4.46 -2.58
N VAL A 201 -13.29 -4.24 -1.37
CA VAL A 201 -14.71 -4.36 -1.06
C VAL A 201 -15.52 -3.28 -1.79
N GLN A 202 -15.05 -2.03 -1.82
CA GLN A 202 -15.68 -0.97 -2.59
C GLN A 202 -15.80 -1.34 -4.07
N VAL A 203 -14.71 -1.80 -4.70
CA VAL A 203 -14.72 -2.24 -6.10
C VAL A 203 -15.70 -3.39 -6.30
N ILE A 204 -15.70 -4.41 -5.43
CA ILE A 204 -16.69 -5.50 -5.50
C ILE A 204 -18.12 -4.94 -5.41
N GLN A 205 -18.38 -4.02 -4.49
CA GLN A 205 -19.69 -3.37 -4.36
C GLN A 205 -20.06 -2.60 -5.64
N VAL A 206 -19.12 -1.96 -6.33
CA VAL A 206 -19.37 -1.34 -7.65
C VAL A 206 -19.89 -2.38 -8.65
N PHE A 207 -19.30 -3.58 -8.71
CA PHE A 207 -19.81 -4.66 -9.56
C PHE A 207 -21.21 -5.11 -9.13
N VAL A 208 -21.41 -5.35 -7.84
CA VAL A 208 -22.69 -5.83 -7.29
C VAL A 208 -23.82 -4.82 -7.51
N PHE A 209 -23.51 -3.52 -7.42
CA PHE A 209 -24.47 -2.44 -7.57
C PHE A 209 -24.46 -1.81 -8.97
N ASN A 210 -23.93 -2.51 -9.98
CA ASN A 210 -23.97 -2.11 -11.39
C ASN A 210 -23.45 -0.67 -11.64
N GLY A 211 -22.35 -0.31 -11.00
CA GLY A 211 -21.68 0.98 -11.17
C GLY A 211 -22.17 2.11 -10.26
N ASP A 212 -23.15 1.87 -9.39
CA ASP A 212 -23.69 2.88 -8.46
C ASP A 212 -22.73 3.13 -7.28
N LEU A 213 -21.96 4.21 -7.35
CA LEU A 213 -20.98 4.58 -6.33
C LEU A 213 -21.61 5.02 -5.01
N SER A 214 -22.87 5.48 -5.03
CA SER A 214 -23.58 5.87 -3.79
C SER A 214 -23.88 4.69 -2.86
N ARG A 215 -23.53 3.47 -3.29
CA ARG A 215 -23.72 2.22 -2.55
C ARG A 215 -22.42 1.46 -2.32
N ALA A 216 -21.29 1.97 -2.79
CA ALA A 216 -19.99 1.30 -2.78
C ALA A 216 -19.05 1.91 -1.73
N HIS A 217 -19.42 1.83 -0.45
CA HIS A 217 -18.71 2.50 0.66
C HIS A 217 -17.67 1.63 1.37
N GLY A 218 -17.51 0.36 1.00
CA GLY A 218 -16.57 -0.56 1.62
C GLY A 218 -17.16 -1.29 2.82
N VAL A 219 -16.31 -1.87 3.68
CA VAL A 219 -16.75 -2.55 4.92
C VAL A 219 -17.07 -1.50 5.98
N PHE A 220 -16.27 -0.45 6.02
CA PHE A 220 -16.34 0.63 7.00
C PHE A 220 -16.62 1.94 6.27
N GLY A 221 -17.89 2.21 5.94
CA GLY A 221 -18.27 3.35 5.08
C GLY A 221 -17.81 4.75 5.47
N GLN A 222 -17.16 4.96 6.62
CA GLN A 222 -16.49 6.22 6.96
C GLN A 222 -15.02 6.27 6.51
N LEU A 223 -14.38 5.12 6.29
CA LEU A 223 -13.08 5.06 5.63
C LEU A 223 -13.16 5.55 4.20
N ASP A 224 -14.36 5.56 3.60
CA ASP A 224 -14.64 6.12 2.27
C ASP A 224 -14.46 7.67 2.19
N PHE A 225 -14.29 8.35 3.33
CA PHE A 225 -14.09 9.79 3.31
C PHE A 225 -12.71 10.19 2.78
N GLU A 226 -12.70 11.20 1.91
CA GLU A 226 -11.47 11.73 1.31
C GLU A 226 -10.45 12.19 2.36
N THR A 227 -10.90 12.67 3.52
CA THR A 227 -10.00 13.08 4.61
C THR A 227 -9.27 11.90 5.23
N VAL A 228 -9.93 10.73 5.31
CA VAL A 228 -9.29 9.52 5.82
C VAL A 228 -8.22 9.05 4.85
N HIS A 229 -8.55 8.97 3.56
CA HIS A 229 -7.59 8.56 2.54
C HIS A 229 -6.39 9.51 2.46
N PHE A 230 -6.62 10.82 2.36
CA PHE A 230 -5.55 11.81 2.35
C PHE A 230 -4.56 11.63 3.51
N LEU A 231 -5.06 11.38 4.73
CA LEU A 231 -4.20 11.13 5.88
C LEU A 231 -3.52 9.75 5.80
N TRP A 232 -4.24 8.71 5.39
CA TRP A 232 -3.74 7.35 5.33
C TRP A 232 -2.65 7.20 4.27
N ASP A 233 -2.92 7.60 3.04
CA ASP A 233 -1.99 7.55 1.91
C ASP A 233 -0.80 8.46 2.14
N GLY A 234 -1.02 9.66 2.69
CA GLY A 234 0.07 10.56 3.09
C GLY A 234 1.01 9.93 4.12
N LEU A 235 0.47 9.22 5.13
CA LEU A 235 1.29 8.49 6.11
C LEU A 235 2.05 7.32 5.47
N VAL A 236 1.43 6.58 4.55
CA VAL A 236 2.08 5.49 3.81
C VAL A 236 3.21 6.05 2.95
N TRP A 237 2.97 7.10 2.18
CA TRP A 237 3.94 7.74 1.30
C TRP A 237 5.15 8.29 2.07
N ILE A 238 4.92 9.04 3.16
CA ILE A 238 5.99 9.53 4.04
C ILE A 238 6.75 8.36 4.68
N GLY A 239 6.04 7.31 5.09
CA GLY A 239 6.63 6.09 5.64
C GLY A 239 7.54 5.37 4.63
N LEU A 240 7.12 5.26 3.37
CA LEU A 240 7.92 4.70 2.28
C LEU A 240 9.16 5.57 1.99
N GLY A 241 9.03 6.90 2.04
CA GLY A 241 10.17 7.82 1.96
C GLY A 241 11.20 7.59 3.08
N ALA A 242 10.74 7.40 4.32
CA ALA A 242 11.61 7.05 5.44
C ALA A 242 12.30 5.69 5.25
N LEU A 243 11.59 4.69 4.70
CA LEU A 243 12.18 3.40 4.35
C LEU A 243 13.21 3.52 3.22
N LEU A 244 12.99 4.39 2.23
CA LEU A 244 13.94 4.63 1.13
C LEU A 244 15.29 5.11 1.66
N LEU A 245 15.31 5.98 2.69
CA LEU A 245 16.57 6.40 3.32
C LEU A 245 17.43 5.24 3.81
N ARG A 246 16.82 4.12 4.19
CA ARG A 246 17.52 2.96 4.74
C ARG A 246 17.74 1.85 3.71
N PHE A 247 16.77 1.61 2.85
CA PHE A 247 16.72 0.41 2.00
C PHE A 247 16.67 0.73 0.50
N GLY A 248 16.58 1.99 0.10
CA GLY A 248 16.36 2.38 -1.30
C GLY A 248 17.49 2.01 -2.25
N THR A 249 18.74 1.89 -1.79
CA THR A 249 19.86 1.51 -2.67
C THR A 249 19.85 0.04 -3.08
N THR A 250 19.13 -0.81 -2.35
CA THR A 250 19.11 -2.26 -2.59
C THR A 250 17.74 -2.80 -2.94
N ASN A 251 16.65 -2.13 -2.52
CA ASN A 251 15.30 -2.60 -2.71
C ASN A 251 14.60 -1.88 -3.88
N ARG A 252 14.56 -2.52 -5.05
CA ARG A 252 13.88 -2.00 -6.25
C ARG A 252 12.36 -1.95 -6.09
N TRP A 253 11.77 -2.88 -5.34
CA TRP A 253 10.32 -2.91 -5.13
C TRP A 253 9.84 -1.76 -4.26
N LEU A 254 10.68 -1.31 -3.32
CA LEU A 254 10.39 -0.11 -2.53
C LEU A 254 10.30 1.15 -3.40
N TRP A 255 11.09 1.24 -4.49
CA TRP A 255 10.95 2.33 -5.46
C TRP A 255 9.64 2.27 -6.23
N VAL A 256 9.24 1.07 -6.66
CA VAL A 256 7.95 0.88 -7.37
C VAL A 256 6.79 1.32 -6.47
N ALA A 257 6.78 0.85 -5.21
CA ALA A 257 5.77 1.23 -4.23
C ALA A 257 5.80 2.74 -3.94
N PHE A 258 7.00 3.34 -3.77
CA PHE A 258 7.11 4.77 -3.51
C PHE A 258 6.60 5.62 -4.69
N ILE A 259 6.94 5.26 -5.93
CA ILE A 259 6.45 5.95 -7.12
C ILE A 259 4.92 5.83 -7.23
N ALA A 260 4.37 4.63 -7.01
CA ALA A 260 2.92 4.42 -7.00
C ALA A 260 2.24 5.26 -5.92
N ALA A 261 2.80 5.28 -4.70
CA ALA A 261 2.32 6.10 -3.60
C ALA A 261 2.41 7.60 -3.91
N SER A 262 3.44 8.07 -4.62
CA SER A 262 3.53 9.47 -5.07
C SER A 262 2.41 9.83 -6.04
N PHE A 263 2.12 9.00 -7.04
CA PHE A 263 0.99 9.24 -7.95
C PHE A 263 -0.35 9.25 -7.22
N HIS A 264 -0.51 8.34 -6.26
CA HIS A 264 -1.69 8.24 -5.43
C HIS A 264 -1.85 9.45 -4.50
N GLU A 265 -0.76 9.98 -3.95
CA GLU A 265 -0.79 11.19 -3.12
C GLU A 265 -1.15 12.43 -3.94
N VAL A 266 -0.67 12.55 -5.19
CA VAL A 266 -1.09 13.65 -6.09
C VAL A 266 -2.60 13.64 -6.29
N GLU A 267 -3.16 12.46 -6.51
CA GLU A 267 -4.59 12.22 -6.67
C GLU A 267 -5.35 12.64 -5.39
N HIS A 268 -4.86 12.30 -4.20
CA HIS A 268 -5.49 12.70 -2.92
C HIS A 268 -5.36 14.18 -2.57
N LEU A 269 -4.24 14.82 -2.86
CA LEU A 269 -4.09 16.27 -2.70
C LEU A 269 -5.10 17.02 -3.58
N TYR A 270 -5.27 16.56 -4.83
CA TYR A 270 -6.27 17.11 -5.75
C TYR A 270 -7.70 16.87 -5.25
N LEU A 271 -8.03 15.63 -4.91
CA LEU A 271 -9.36 15.23 -4.46
C LEU A 271 -9.74 15.92 -3.16
N MET A 272 -8.84 16.04 -2.19
CA MET A 272 -9.08 16.78 -0.95
C MET A 272 -9.44 18.24 -1.24
N PHE A 273 -8.75 18.88 -2.18
CA PHE A 273 -9.10 20.25 -2.55
C PHE A 273 -10.49 20.33 -3.20
N VAL A 274 -10.79 19.46 -4.17
CA VAL A 274 -12.09 19.43 -4.84
C VAL A 274 -13.21 19.09 -3.86
N TYR A 275 -12.97 18.16 -2.93
CA TYR A 275 -13.87 17.77 -1.84
C TYR A 275 -14.26 18.97 -0.98
N LYS A 276 -13.28 19.81 -0.62
CA LYS A 276 -13.53 21.02 0.18
C LYS A 276 -14.16 22.15 -0.65
N ALA A 277 -13.80 22.28 -1.92
CA ALA A 277 -14.30 23.33 -2.80
C ALA A 277 -15.74 23.07 -3.29
N ASN A 278 -16.11 21.81 -3.50
CA ASN A 278 -17.42 21.39 -4.01
C ASN A 278 -18.03 20.29 -3.14
N ILE A 279 -18.24 20.60 -1.86
CA ILE A 279 -18.76 19.62 -0.90
C ILE A 279 -20.12 19.05 -1.36
N ASP A 280 -20.98 19.87 -1.94
CA ASP A 280 -22.31 19.44 -2.43
C ASP A 280 -22.20 18.42 -3.57
N PHE A 281 -21.26 18.61 -4.49
CA PHE A 281 -20.98 17.64 -5.55
C PHE A 281 -20.55 16.29 -4.96
N TYR A 282 -19.65 16.32 -4.00
CA TYR A 282 -19.10 15.11 -3.39
C TYR A 282 -20.13 14.37 -2.51
N VAL A 283 -20.95 15.10 -1.76
CA VAL A 283 -22.04 14.52 -0.93
C VAL A 283 -23.11 13.85 -1.80
N ASN A 284 -23.33 14.33 -3.02
CA ASN A 284 -24.24 13.69 -3.99
C ASN A 284 -23.59 12.54 -4.79
N GLY A 285 -22.47 12.00 -4.31
CA GLY A 285 -21.75 10.90 -4.94
C GLY A 285 -20.93 11.31 -6.16
N GLY A 286 -20.61 12.60 -6.29
CA GLY A 286 -19.73 13.11 -7.34
C GLY A 286 -18.27 12.81 -7.05
N PHE A 287 -17.57 12.24 -8.03
CA PHE A 287 -16.20 11.80 -7.86
C PHE A 287 -15.36 12.09 -9.10
N GLU A 288 -14.53 13.13 -9.03
CA GLU A 288 -13.56 13.43 -10.08
C GLU A 288 -12.15 13.22 -9.59
N GLY A 289 -11.52 12.17 -10.12
CA GLY A 289 -10.11 11.96 -9.91
C GLY A 289 -9.25 12.84 -10.83
N VAL A 290 -7.99 13.11 -10.46
CA VAL A 290 -7.09 13.90 -11.31
C VAL A 290 -6.71 13.12 -12.58
N MET A 291 -6.53 11.80 -12.45
CA MET A 291 -6.22 10.88 -13.55
C MET A 291 -7.42 9.99 -13.94
N GLY A 292 -8.59 10.14 -13.33
CA GLY A 292 -9.77 9.31 -13.62
C GLY A 292 -10.42 9.61 -14.99
N PHE A 293 -11.41 8.79 -15.37
CA PHE A 293 -12.23 8.98 -16.56
C PHE A 293 -13.01 10.28 -16.45
N GLY A 294 -12.71 11.23 -17.32
CA GLY A 294 -13.20 12.59 -17.22
C GLY A 294 -12.56 13.40 -16.10
N GLY A 295 -11.36 13.05 -15.62
CA GLY A 295 -10.55 13.90 -14.75
C GLY A 295 -9.85 15.05 -15.48
N VAL A 296 -8.96 15.76 -14.78
CA VAL A 296 -8.17 16.88 -15.35
C VAL A 296 -7.20 16.38 -16.42
N VAL A 297 -6.47 15.30 -16.12
CA VAL A 297 -5.49 14.71 -17.04
C VAL A 297 -6.14 13.70 -17.98
N GLY A 298 -7.16 12.99 -17.48
CA GLY A 298 -7.96 12.04 -18.25
C GLY A 298 -7.25 10.70 -18.46
N SER A 299 -7.93 9.61 -18.11
CA SER A 299 -7.57 8.25 -18.51
C SER A 299 -8.83 7.52 -19.01
N PRO A 300 -8.71 6.34 -19.65
CA PRO A 300 -9.89 5.55 -20.01
C PRO A 300 -10.57 4.90 -18.79
N PHE A 301 -9.98 4.99 -17.59
CA PHE A 301 -10.45 4.30 -16.39
C PHE A 301 -11.11 5.27 -15.42
N PHE A 302 -12.31 4.95 -14.94
CA PHE A 302 -12.94 5.74 -13.89
C PHE A 302 -12.10 5.76 -12.60
N ARG A 303 -12.24 6.84 -11.82
CA ARG A 303 -11.47 7.07 -10.58
C ARG A 303 -11.39 5.81 -9.70
N PRO A 304 -12.48 5.10 -9.35
CA PRO A 304 -12.38 3.94 -8.46
C PRO A 304 -11.43 2.85 -8.98
N TYR A 305 -11.37 2.65 -10.29
CA TYR A 305 -10.46 1.68 -10.90
C TYR A 305 -9.02 2.18 -10.90
N MET A 306 -8.76 3.44 -11.28
CA MET A 306 -7.40 4.00 -11.17
C MET A 306 -6.90 3.98 -9.72
N HIS A 307 -7.78 4.33 -8.78
CA HIS A 307 -7.50 4.35 -7.36
C HIS A 307 -7.11 2.98 -6.81
N PHE A 308 -7.87 1.95 -7.20
CA PHE A 308 -7.56 0.57 -6.85
C PHE A 308 -6.23 0.11 -7.45
N ALA A 309 -5.90 0.53 -8.67
CA ALA A 309 -4.65 0.18 -9.32
C ALA A 309 -3.43 0.72 -8.55
N TYR A 310 -3.48 1.98 -8.11
CA TYR A 310 -2.39 2.55 -7.28
C TYR A 310 -2.24 1.78 -5.97
N ASN A 311 -3.35 1.56 -5.26
CA ASN A 311 -3.37 0.82 -3.99
C ASN A 311 -2.81 -0.59 -4.10
N ALA A 312 -3.03 -1.28 -5.22
CA ALA A 312 -2.51 -2.63 -5.45
C ALA A 312 -1.00 -2.64 -5.72
N CYS A 313 -0.44 -1.54 -6.24
CA CYS A 313 0.99 -1.40 -6.50
C CYS A 313 1.80 -0.99 -5.27
N VAL A 314 1.17 -0.29 -4.31
CA VAL A 314 1.75 0.13 -3.02
C VAL A 314 1.76 -1.04 -2.04
#